data_AF-A0A2N2SHZ8-F1
#
_entry.id   AF-A0A2N2SHZ8-F1
#
_cell.length_a   1.000
_cell.length_b   1.000
_cell.length_c   1.000
_cell.angle_alpha   90.00
_cell.angle_beta   90.00
_cell.angle_gamma   90.00
#
_symmetry.space_group_name_H-M   'P 1'
#
loop_
_entity.id
_entity.type
_entity.pdbx_description
1 polymer ?
#
loop_
_entity_poly.entity_id
_entity_poly.type
_entity_poly.pdbx_seq_one_letter_code
_entity_poly.pdbx_strand_id
1 'polypeptide(L)'
;SFAAWLPSLLLTPIITFFLLKDHARLRKMLGGAVPNAFFEKTLYLMHAVDRTARIYFVGLMKITVLDTLIMACGLWLLGLNSPLLLGIIVAVLNWIPYLGPLLGFAIVMMVVATDFPGNLPLVYSIIGLFIMLRALDDLVFLPLIVGKSLRIHPLLTLMMFLVGEAIAGIAGLMLVIPILGIVMVLGETLEIILTDMRLQARHAYSRKMRWQAANRDLSQEPD
;
A
#
# COMPACT_ATOMS: atom_id res chain seq x y z
N SER A 1 -3.22 -26.27 11.53
CA SER A 1 -4.35 -26.60 12.43
C SER A 1 -4.98 -25.32 12.95
N PHE A 2 -6.31 -25.19 12.92
CA PHE A 2 -7.07 -23.99 13.34
C PHE A 2 -6.69 -23.48 14.75
N ALA A 3 -6.33 -24.39 15.66
CA ALA A 3 -5.81 -24.07 17.00
C ALA A 3 -4.51 -23.23 17.01
N ALA A 4 -3.67 -23.32 15.97
CA ALA A 4 -2.43 -22.54 15.86
C ALA A 4 -2.69 -21.06 15.51
N TRP A 5 -3.85 -20.74 14.94
CA TRP A 5 -4.22 -19.38 14.53
C TRP A 5 -4.96 -18.63 15.63
N LEU A 6 -5.49 -19.35 16.63
CA LEU A 6 -6.27 -18.81 17.74
C LEU A 6 -5.49 -17.79 18.58
N PRO A 7 -4.23 -18.03 18.98
CA PRO A 7 -3.46 -17.04 19.74
C PRO A 7 -3.22 -15.77 18.93
N SER A 8 -2.87 -15.89 17.65
CA SER A 8 -2.65 -14.75 16.77
C SER A 8 -3.92 -13.92 16.60
N LEU A 9 -5.08 -14.56 16.38
CA LEU A 9 -6.36 -13.87 16.21
C LEU A 9 -6.77 -13.05 17.44
N LEU A 10 -6.43 -13.51 18.65
CA LEU A 10 -6.70 -12.82 19.91
C LEU A 10 -5.65 -11.75 20.23
N LEU A 11 -4.37 -12.05 19.99
CA LEU A 11 -3.27 -11.14 20.29
C LEU A 11 -3.22 -9.96 19.32
N THR A 12 -3.52 -10.15 18.03
CA THR A 12 -3.51 -9.07 17.04
C THR A 12 -4.34 -7.86 17.46
N PRO A 13 -5.66 -7.95 17.76
CA PRO A 13 -6.45 -6.77 18.13
C PRO A 13 -5.97 -6.13 19.45
N ILE A 14 -5.51 -6.92 20.41
CA ILE A 14 -4.96 -6.40 21.67
C ILE A 14 -3.68 -5.60 21.40
N ILE A 15 -2.73 -6.19 20.68
CA ILE A 15 -1.46 -5.55 20.31
C ILE A 15 -1.73 -4.30 19.46
N THR A 16 -2.62 -4.39 18.48
CA THR A 16 -3.04 -3.25 17.65
C THR A 16 -3.65 -2.14 18.49
N PHE A 17 -4.53 -2.44 19.44
CA PHE A 17 -5.11 -1.45 20.35
C PHE A 17 -4.04 -0.75 21.20
N PHE A 18 -3.11 -1.51 21.80
CA PHE A 18 -2.02 -0.93 22.59
C PHE A 18 -1.07 -0.09 21.72
N LEU A 19 -0.72 -0.56 20.51
CA LEU A 19 0.10 0.20 19.57
C LEU A 19 -0.57 1.51 19.14
N LEU A 20 -1.88 1.50 18.85
CA LEU A 20 -2.63 2.71 18.52
C LEU A 20 -2.70 3.68 19.71
N LYS A 21 -2.96 3.16 20.92
CA LYS A 21 -3.03 3.96 22.14
C LYS A 21 -1.70 4.63 22.45
N ASP A 22 -0.59 3.90 22.34
CA ASP A 22 0.74 4.36 22.71
C ASP A 22 1.52 4.97 21.55
N HIS A 23 0.86 5.32 20.44
CA HIS A 23 1.50 5.83 19.23
C HIS A 23 2.44 7.02 19.47
N ALA A 24 2.10 7.92 20.41
CA ALA A 24 2.92 9.09 20.75
C ALA A 24 4.20 8.68 21.50
N ARG A 25 4.11 7.67 22.36
CA ARG A 25 5.25 7.11 23.10
C ARG A 25 6.17 6.34 22.14
N LEU A 26 5.60 5.58 21.21
CA LEU A 26 6.34 4.87 20.17
C LEU A 26 7.12 5.82 19.27
N ARG A 27 6.49 6.92 18.82
CA ARG A 27 7.16 7.98 18.05
C ARG A 27 8.35 8.59 18.81
N LYS A 28 8.18 8.86 20.11
CA LYS A 28 9.25 9.45 20.94
C LYS A 28 10.41 8.47 21.18
N MET A 29 10.14 7.18 21.36
CA MET A 29 11.17 6.13 21.49
C MET A 29 11.94 5.94 20.18
N LEU A 30 11.24 5.87 19.05
CA LEU A 30 11.87 5.77 17.73
C LEU A 30 12.71 7.01 17.42
N GLY A 31 12.22 8.21 17.73
CA GLY A 31 12.99 9.45 17.55
C GLY A 31 14.22 9.55 18.45
N GLY A 32 14.17 9.00 19.66
CA GLY A 32 15.30 8.98 20.60
C GLY A 32 16.40 7.97 20.25
N ALA A 33 16.09 6.94 19.45
CA ALA A 33 17.04 5.93 18.98
C ALA A 33 17.83 6.39 17.73
N VAL A 34 17.46 7.51 17.12
CA VAL A 34 18.05 8.00 15.87
C VAL A 34 19.15 9.02 16.18
N PRO A 35 20.38 8.84 15.67
CA PRO A 35 21.43 9.85 15.80
C PRO A 35 20.98 11.19 15.20
N ASN A 36 21.31 12.31 15.86
CA ASN A 36 20.87 13.65 15.47
C ASN A 36 21.11 13.99 13.97
N ALA A 37 22.15 13.41 13.37
CA ALA A 37 22.48 13.57 11.96
C ALA A 37 21.41 13.05 10.97
N PHE A 38 20.54 12.13 11.39
CA PHE A 38 19.50 11.51 10.55
C PHE A 38 18.08 11.84 11.01
N PHE A 39 17.92 12.63 12.08
CA PHE A 39 16.62 12.90 12.71
C PHE A 39 15.60 13.49 11.73
N GLU A 40 15.99 14.49 10.94
CA GLU A 40 15.13 15.10 9.91
C GLU A 40 14.66 14.08 8.86
N LYS A 41 15.56 13.20 8.41
CA LYS A 41 15.25 12.16 7.41
C LYS A 41 14.31 11.10 7.96
N THR A 42 14.52 10.66 9.20
CA THR A 42 13.62 9.70 9.84
C THR A 42 12.24 10.30 10.07
N LEU A 43 12.16 11.56 10.52
CA LEU A 43 10.88 12.23 10.71
C LEU A 43 10.12 12.41 9.39
N TYR A 44 10.83 12.80 8.32
CA TYR A 44 10.27 12.87 6.97
C TYR A 44 9.72 11.51 6.52
N LEU A 45 10.47 10.43 6.72
CA LEU A 45 10.05 9.09 6.36
C LEU A 45 8.82 8.64 7.15
N MET A 46 8.77 8.87 8.46
CA MET A 46 7.60 8.55 9.29
C MET A 46 6.35 9.28 8.80
N HIS A 47 6.47 10.57 8.46
CA HIS A 47 5.37 11.33 7.88
C HIS A 47 4.97 10.84 6.49
N ALA A 48 5.92 10.44 5.66
CA ALA A 48 5.65 9.90 4.34
C ALA A 48 4.88 8.56 4.45
N VAL A 49 5.29 7.67 5.36
CA VAL A 49 4.61 6.40 5.64
C VAL A 49 3.18 6.65 6.13
N ASP A 50 3.01 7.49 7.14
CA ASP A 50 1.68 7.83 7.69
C ASP A 50 0.77 8.41 6.60
N ARG A 51 1.30 9.30 5.75
CA ARG A 51 0.56 9.93 4.65
C ARG A 51 0.18 8.91 3.57
N THR A 52 1.10 8.05 3.15
CA THR A 52 0.86 7.01 2.14
C THR A 52 -0.16 6.01 2.63
N ALA A 53 -0.05 5.53 3.87
CA ALA A 53 -1.03 4.63 4.48
C ALA A 53 -2.42 5.29 4.53
N ARG A 54 -2.52 6.54 5.00
CA ARG A 54 -3.79 7.28 5.04
C ARG A 54 -4.43 7.44 3.66
N ILE A 55 -3.65 7.82 2.65
CA ILE A 55 -4.14 8.00 1.28
C ILE A 55 -4.64 6.67 0.73
N TYR A 56 -3.89 5.58 0.94
CA TYR A 56 -4.27 4.23 0.52
C TYR A 56 -5.59 3.78 1.15
N PHE A 57 -5.73 3.85 2.48
CA PHE A 57 -6.96 3.40 3.16
C PHE A 57 -8.17 4.25 2.79
N VAL A 58 -8.01 5.58 2.66
CA VAL A 58 -9.09 6.46 2.20
C VAL A 58 -9.47 6.14 0.74
N GLY A 59 -8.49 5.86 -0.11
CA GLY A 59 -8.71 5.43 -1.49
C GLY A 59 -9.46 4.09 -1.56
N LEU A 60 -9.02 3.11 -0.76
CA LEU A 60 -9.65 1.79 -0.67
C LEU A 60 -11.12 1.89 -0.27
N MET A 61 -11.44 2.68 0.77
CA MET A 61 -12.83 2.89 1.18
C MET A 61 -13.67 3.54 0.08
N LYS A 62 -13.11 4.51 -0.66
CA LYS A 62 -13.80 5.16 -1.78
C LYS A 62 -14.08 4.18 -2.93
N ILE A 63 -13.11 3.36 -3.32
CA ILE A 63 -13.31 2.31 -4.33
C ILE A 63 -14.40 1.36 -3.84
N THR A 64 -14.31 0.88 -2.61
CA THR A 64 -15.26 -0.12 -2.09
C THR A 64 -16.69 0.37 -2.18
N VAL A 65 -16.95 1.63 -1.83
CA VAL A 65 -18.27 2.25 -1.96
C VAL A 65 -18.69 2.34 -3.43
N LEU A 66 -17.77 2.75 -4.31
CA LEU A 66 -18.05 2.90 -5.73
C LEU A 66 -18.33 1.54 -6.40
N ASP A 67 -17.51 0.52 -6.15
CA ASP A 67 -17.70 -0.86 -6.60
C ASP A 67 -19.02 -1.42 -6.10
N THR A 68 -19.34 -1.20 -4.82
CA THR A 68 -20.62 -1.63 -4.25
C THR A 68 -21.78 -1.00 -5.01
N LEU A 69 -21.74 0.31 -5.26
CA LEU A 69 -22.82 1.00 -5.97
C LEU A 69 -22.93 0.56 -7.43
N ILE A 70 -21.82 0.48 -8.16
CA ILE A 70 -21.81 0.04 -9.57
C ILE A 70 -22.32 -1.39 -9.66
N MET A 71 -21.83 -2.27 -8.81
CA MET A 71 -22.20 -3.68 -8.84
C MET A 71 -23.64 -3.89 -8.39
N ALA A 72 -24.08 -3.25 -7.31
CA ALA A 72 -25.47 -3.33 -6.87
C ALA A 72 -26.43 -2.78 -7.93
N CYS A 73 -26.13 -1.62 -8.54
CA CYS A 73 -26.94 -1.08 -9.62
C CYS A 73 -26.98 -2.02 -10.84
N GLY A 74 -25.82 -2.55 -11.25
CA GLY A 74 -25.73 -3.49 -12.36
C GLY A 74 -26.53 -4.77 -12.13
N LEU A 75 -26.38 -5.40 -10.95
CA LEU A 75 -27.13 -6.60 -10.60
C LEU A 75 -28.63 -6.33 -10.43
N TRP A 76 -29.00 -5.15 -9.92
CA TRP A 76 -30.40 -4.73 -9.79
C TRP A 76 -31.07 -4.55 -11.16
N LEU A 77 -30.38 -3.91 -12.11
CA LEU A 77 -30.87 -3.76 -13.49
C LEU A 77 -31.04 -5.10 -14.21
N LEU A 78 -30.23 -6.09 -13.85
CA LEU A 78 -30.31 -7.45 -14.37
C LEU A 78 -31.37 -8.31 -13.65
N GLY A 79 -32.05 -7.77 -12.64
CA GLY A 79 -33.17 -8.42 -11.95
C GLY A 79 -32.74 -9.47 -10.91
N LEU A 80 -31.49 -9.46 -10.44
CA LEU A 80 -31.05 -10.38 -9.40
C LEU A 80 -31.64 -10.02 -8.04
N ASN A 81 -31.90 -11.06 -7.24
CA ASN A 81 -32.27 -10.90 -5.84
C ASN A 81 -31.07 -10.42 -5.01
N SER A 82 -31.34 -9.56 -4.02
CA SER A 82 -30.32 -9.04 -3.08
C SER A 82 -29.08 -8.40 -3.74
N PRO A 83 -29.25 -7.47 -4.70
CA PRO A 83 -28.14 -6.89 -5.46
C PRO A 83 -27.16 -6.09 -4.59
N LEU A 84 -27.67 -5.42 -3.54
CA LEU A 84 -26.83 -4.68 -2.59
C LEU A 84 -25.92 -5.61 -1.78
N LEU A 85 -26.43 -6.75 -1.30
CA LEU A 85 -25.66 -7.72 -0.53
C LEU A 85 -24.53 -8.31 -1.39
N LEU A 86 -24.86 -8.73 -2.62
CA LEU A 86 -23.87 -9.25 -3.56
C LEU A 86 -22.84 -8.19 -3.95
N GLY A 87 -23.27 -6.96 -4.19
CA GLY A 87 -22.38 -5.83 -4.48
C GLY A 87 -21.36 -5.59 -3.36
N ILE A 88 -21.81 -5.60 -2.10
CA ILE A 88 -20.93 -5.46 -0.93
C ILE A 88 -19.94 -6.63 -0.86
N ILE A 89 -20.41 -7.87 -1.02
CA ILE A 89 -19.55 -9.06 -0.98
C ILE A 89 -18.45 -8.97 -2.05
N VAL A 90 -18.82 -8.65 -3.29
CA VAL A 90 -17.85 -8.49 -4.39
C VAL A 90 -16.86 -7.36 -4.09
N ALA A 91 -17.34 -6.20 -3.65
CA ALA A 91 -16.48 -5.05 -3.35
C ALA A 91 -15.48 -5.32 -2.21
N VAL A 92 -15.90 -6.06 -1.18
CA VAL A 92 -15.00 -6.48 -0.08
C VAL A 92 -14.00 -7.52 -0.56
N LEU A 93 -14.43 -8.49 -1.36
CA LEU A 93 -13.51 -9.49 -1.93
C LEU A 93 -12.47 -8.84 -2.83
N ASN A 94 -12.84 -7.80 -3.59
CA ASN A 94 -11.94 -7.01 -4.44
C ASN A 94 -10.76 -6.36 -3.70
N TRP A 95 -10.77 -6.31 -2.37
CA TRP A 95 -9.59 -5.89 -1.61
C TRP A 95 -8.39 -6.81 -1.80
N ILE A 96 -8.63 -8.08 -2.17
CA ILE A 96 -7.58 -9.06 -2.46
C ILE A 96 -7.30 -9.01 -3.97
N PRO A 97 -6.12 -8.53 -4.41
CA PRO A 97 -5.79 -8.44 -5.83
C PRO A 97 -5.88 -9.80 -6.51
N TYR A 98 -6.43 -9.82 -7.74
CA TYR A 98 -6.67 -11.01 -8.59
C TYR A 98 -7.65 -12.05 -8.06
N LEU A 99 -7.55 -12.42 -6.78
CA LEU A 99 -8.45 -13.39 -6.13
C LEU A 99 -9.85 -12.82 -5.92
N GLY A 100 -9.95 -11.57 -5.52
CA GLY A 100 -11.22 -10.90 -5.22
C GLY A 100 -12.23 -10.94 -6.36
N PRO A 101 -11.87 -10.43 -7.55
CA PRO A 101 -12.75 -10.47 -8.72
C PRO A 101 -13.15 -11.89 -9.11
N LEU A 102 -12.23 -12.85 -9.02
CA LEU A 102 -12.48 -14.25 -9.35
C LEU A 102 -13.51 -14.88 -8.40
N LEU A 103 -13.32 -14.69 -7.08
CA LEU A 103 -14.22 -15.20 -6.06
C LEU A 103 -15.58 -14.50 -6.12
N GLY A 104 -15.60 -13.17 -6.28
CA GLY A 104 -16.83 -12.40 -6.43
C GLY A 104 -17.64 -12.87 -7.64
N PHE A 105 -16.98 -13.07 -8.78
CA PHE A 105 -17.59 -13.63 -9.99
C PHE A 105 -18.17 -15.02 -9.76
N ALA A 106 -17.40 -15.91 -9.13
CA ALA A 106 -17.85 -17.27 -8.84
C ALA A 106 -19.10 -17.29 -7.94
N ILE A 107 -19.14 -16.45 -6.90
CA ILE A 107 -20.29 -16.35 -5.98
C ILE A 107 -21.53 -15.86 -6.74
N VAL A 108 -21.42 -14.77 -7.51
CA VAL A 108 -22.56 -14.24 -8.28
C VAL A 108 -23.04 -15.25 -9.31
N MET A 109 -22.12 -15.96 -9.98
CA MET A 109 -22.48 -17.01 -10.94
C MET A 109 -23.20 -18.18 -10.29
N MET A 110 -22.78 -18.59 -9.08
CA MET A 110 -23.45 -19.65 -8.33
C MET A 110 -24.88 -19.26 -7.93
N VAL A 111 -25.09 -18.00 -7.52
CA VAL A 111 -26.44 -17.48 -7.23
C VAL A 111 -27.30 -17.50 -8.49
N VAL A 112 -26.78 -17.05 -9.63
CA VAL A 112 -27.53 -16.99 -10.88
C VAL A 112 -27.88 -18.36 -11.42
N ALA A 113 -26.94 -19.31 -11.32
CA ALA A 113 -27.19 -20.70 -11.71
C ALA A 113 -28.30 -21.35 -10.87
N THR A 114 -28.48 -20.89 -9.63
CA THR A 114 -29.51 -21.40 -8.69
C THR A 114 -30.85 -20.72 -8.90
N ASP A 115 -30.87 -19.39 -8.99
CA ASP A 115 -32.10 -18.58 -9.07
C ASP A 115 -32.70 -18.56 -10.49
N PHE A 116 -31.85 -18.64 -11.53
CA PHE A 116 -32.27 -18.53 -12.95
C PHE A 116 -31.66 -19.64 -13.81
N PRO A 117 -32.02 -20.91 -13.58
CA PRO A 117 -31.45 -22.04 -14.31
C PRO A 117 -31.71 -21.94 -15.82
N GLY A 118 -30.65 -22.04 -16.63
CA GLY A 118 -30.73 -22.04 -18.10
C GLY A 118 -30.86 -20.67 -18.78
N ASN A 119 -30.84 -19.56 -18.03
CA ASN A 119 -30.90 -18.22 -18.62
C ASN A 119 -29.52 -17.75 -19.12
N LEU A 120 -29.13 -18.27 -20.29
CA LEU A 120 -27.86 -17.93 -20.97
C LEU A 120 -27.68 -16.41 -21.20
N PRO A 121 -28.69 -15.65 -21.66
CA PRO A 121 -28.56 -14.20 -21.81
C PRO A 121 -28.13 -13.49 -20.53
N LEU A 122 -28.73 -13.83 -19.39
CA LEU A 122 -28.40 -13.23 -18.10
C LEU A 122 -26.94 -13.50 -17.70
N VAL A 123 -26.46 -14.73 -17.92
CA VAL A 123 -25.05 -15.10 -17.67
C VAL A 123 -24.10 -14.23 -18.48
N TYR A 124 -24.37 -14.02 -19.78
CA TYR A 124 -23.54 -13.15 -20.61
C TYR A 124 -23.56 -11.69 -20.14
N SER A 125 -24.73 -11.18 -19.71
CA SER A 125 -24.84 -9.84 -19.15
C SER A 125 -24.02 -9.66 -17.87
N ILE A 126 -23.97 -10.66 -17.00
CA ILE A 126 -23.17 -10.61 -15.76
C ILE A 126 -21.68 -10.65 -16.08
N ILE A 127 -21.25 -11.51 -17.02
CA ILE A 127 -19.86 -11.49 -17.51
C ILE A 127 -19.50 -10.10 -18.01
N GLY A 128 -20.37 -9.48 -18.82
CA GLY A 128 -20.21 -8.11 -19.30
C GLY A 128 -20.09 -7.10 -18.16
N LEU A 129 -20.92 -7.20 -17.11
CA LEU A 129 -20.87 -6.33 -15.94
C LEU A 129 -19.54 -6.45 -15.18
N PHE A 130 -19.04 -7.67 -14.95
CA PHE A 130 -17.74 -7.87 -14.29
C PHE A 130 -16.58 -7.37 -15.13
N ILE A 131 -16.61 -7.57 -16.45
CA ILE A 131 -15.59 -7.03 -17.36
C ILE A 131 -15.62 -5.50 -17.34
N MET A 132 -16.80 -4.89 -17.35
CA MET A 132 -16.96 -3.44 -17.26
C MET A 132 -16.40 -2.90 -15.94
N LEU A 133 -16.77 -3.51 -14.80
CA LEU A 133 -16.27 -3.12 -13.49
C LEU A 133 -14.74 -3.25 -13.44
N ARG A 134 -14.19 -4.35 -13.95
CA ARG A 134 -12.75 -4.58 -14.00
C ARG A 134 -12.02 -3.55 -14.86
N ALA A 135 -12.61 -3.18 -16.00
CA ALA A 135 -12.06 -2.13 -16.85
C ALA A 135 -12.08 -0.76 -16.16
N LEU A 136 -13.13 -0.44 -15.39
CA LEU A 136 -13.19 0.78 -14.58
C LEU A 136 -12.11 0.77 -13.48
N ASP A 137 -11.91 -0.35 -12.80
CA ASP A 137 -10.86 -0.50 -11.79
C ASP A 137 -9.48 -0.22 -12.38
N ASP A 138 -9.15 -0.91 -13.48
CA ASP A 138 -7.80 -0.91 -14.06
C ASP A 138 -7.51 0.41 -14.81
N LEU A 139 -8.50 1.00 -15.49
CA LEU A 139 -8.30 2.20 -16.32
C LEU A 139 -8.60 3.52 -15.60
N VAL A 140 -9.48 3.51 -14.59
CA VAL A 140 -9.95 4.73 -13.93
C VAL A 140 -9.53 4.75 -12.47
N PHE A 141 -9.89 3.74 -11.67
CA PHE A 141 -9.70 3.83 -10.22
C PHE A 141 -8.25 3.68 -9.80
N LEU A 142 -7.53 2.73 -10.40
CA LEU A 142 -6.11 2.50 -10.15
C LEU A 142 -5.25 3.77 -10.38
N PRO A 143 -5.33 4.47 -11.54
CA PRO A 143 -4.56 5.70 -11.74
C PRO A 143 -5.02 6.87 -10.87
N LEU A 144 -6.29 6.91 -10.47
CA LEU A 144 -6.81 7.95 -9.56
C LEU A 144 -6.21 7.87 -8.14
N ILE A 145 -5.85 6.67 -7.69
CA ILE A 145 -5.35 6.44 -6.32
C ILE A 145 -3.83 6.40 -6.26
N VAL A 146 -3.20 5.71 -7.21
CA VAL A 146 -1.75 5.54 -7.22
C VAL A 146 -1.05 6.72 -7.93
N GLY A 147 -1.78 7.49 -8.71
CA GLY A 147 -1.25 8.62 -9.48
C GLY A 147 -0.51 8.17 -10.74
N LYS A 148 -0.36 9.07 -11.72
CA LYS A 148 0.24 8.81 -13.04
C LYS A 148 1.73 8.39 -13.04
N SER A 149 2.40 8.31 -11.89
CA SER A 149 3.88 8.35 -11.84
C SER A 149 4.60 7.16 -11.23
N LEU A 150 3.91 6.11 -10.78
CA LEU A 150 4.61 4.89 -10.36
C LEU A 150 4.85 3.99 -11.58
N ARG A 151 5.97 4.20 -12.27
CA ARG A 151 6.52 3.22 -13.23
C ARG A 151 7.15 2.07 -12.46
N ILE A 152 6.36 1.32 -11.71
CA ILE A 152 6.83 0.10 -11.09
C ILE A 152 6.92 -0.97 -12.17
N HIS A 153 8.09 -1.61 -12.29
CA HIS A 153 8.25 -2.74 -13.19
C HIS A 153 7.29 -3.87 -12.75
N PRO A 154 6.43 -4.43 -13.63
CA PRO A 154 5.43 -5.44 -13.24
C PRO A 154 6.00 -6.62 -12.45
N LEU A 155 7.23 -7.03 -12.78
CA LEU A 155 7.98 -8.06 -12.05
C LEU A 155 8.10 -7.74 -10.55
N LEU A 156 8.38 -6.49 -10.17
CA LEU A 156 8.57 -6.10 -8.78
C LEU A 156 7.26 -6.24 -7.98
N THR A 157 6.14 -5.84 -8.58
CA THR A 157 4.80 -6.02 -7.99
C THR A 157 4.49 -7.50 -7.78
N LEU A 158 4.80 -8.34 -8.77
CA LEU A 158 4.61 -9.79 -8.70
C LEU A 158 5.47 -10.44 -7.61
N MET A 159 6.75 -10.05 -7.53
CA MET A 159 7.65 -10.50 -6.47
C MET A 159 7.13 -10.08 -5.08
N MET A 160 6.66 -8.84 -4.93
CA MET A 160 6.11 -8.36 -3.67
C MET A 160 4.81 -9.09 -3.28
N PHE A 161 3.95 -9.46 -4.23
CA PHE A 161 2.80 -10.32 -3.93
C PHE A 161 3.22 -11.69 -3.41
N LEU A 162 4.21 -12.34 -4.03
CA LEU A 162 4.73 -13.63 -3.55
C LEU A 162 5.33 -13.52 -2.15
N VAL A 163 6.12 -12.47 -1.90
CA VAL A 163 6.71 -12.23 -0.58
C VAL A 163 5.64 -11.91 0.47
N GLY A 164 4.67 -11.05 0.13
CA GLY A 164 3.57 -10.68 1.02
C GLY A 164 2.71 -11.89 1.39
N GLU A 165 2.35 -12.71 0.39
CA GLU A 165 1.59 -13.94 0.59
C GLU A 165 2.36 -14.94 1.46
N ALA A 166 3.66 -15.15 1.24
CA ALA A 166 4.47 -16.05 2.05
C ALA A 166 4.60 -15.60 3.52
N ILE A 167 4.67 -14.28 3.79
CA ILE A 167 4.87 -13.75 5.15
C ILE A 167 3.55 -13.69 5.94
N ALA A 168 2.49 -13.20 5.32
CA ALA A 168 1.25 -12.82 6.00
C ALA A 168 -0.03 -13.29 5.28
N GLY A 169 0.10 -14.13 4.24
CA GLY A 169 -1.02 -14.64 3.46
C GLY A 169 -1.84 -13.53 2.81
N ILE A 170 -3.17 -13.62 2.96
CA ILE A 170 -4.14 -12.65 2.41
C ILE A 170 -3.86 -11.23 2.93
N ALA A 171 -3.52 -11.08 4.21
CA ALA A 171 -3.22 -9.77 4.78
C ALA A 171 -1.97 -9.15 4.15
N GLY A 172 -0.98 -9.97 3.79
CA GLY A 172 0.20 -9.53 3.05
C GLY A 172 -0.14 -9.03 1.66
N LEU A 173 -0.99 -9.76 0.92
CA LEU A 173 -1.45 -9.35 -0.41
C LEU A 173 -2.16 -7.99 -0.40
N MET A 174 -3.01 -7.72 0.60
CA MET A 174 -3.68 -6.42 0.75
C MET A 174 -2.67 -5.29 1.00
N LEU A 175 -1.62 -5.55 1.79
CA LEU A 175 -0.65 -4.53 2.19
C LEU A 175 0.49 -4.32 1.17
N VAL A 176 0.57 -5.10 0.09
CA VAL A 176 1.66 -4.97 -0.89
C VAL A 176 1.68 -3.60 -1.55
N ILE A 177 0.54 -3.06 -1.97
CA ILE A 177 0.48 -1.74 -2.62
C ILE A 177 1.02 -0.61 -1.71
N PRO A 178 0.56 -0.46 -0.45
CA PRO A 178 1.09 0.59 0.41
C PRO A 178 2.56 0.35 0.78
N ILE A 179 2.99 -0.90 1.01
CA ILE A 179 4.39 -1.22 1.28
C ILE A 179 5.28 -0.86 0.10
N LEU A 180 4.85 -1.19 -1.13
CA LEU A 180 5.55 -0.88 -2.36
C LEU A 180 5.69 0.64 -2.55
N GLY A 181 4.65 1.41 -2.25
CA GLY A 181 4.71 2.87 -2.23
C GLY A 181 5.74 3.41 -1.23
N ILE A 182 5.80 2.85 -0.01
CA ILE A 182 6.78 3.22 1.01
C ILE A 182 8.22 2.88 0.55
N VAL A 183 8.42 1.68 0.00
CA VAL A 183 9.73 1.23 -0.49
C VAL A 183 10.21 2.12 -1.64
N MET A 184 9.31 2.59 -2.50
CA MET A 184 9.66 3.49 -3.59
C MET A 184 10.07 4.88 -3.08
N VAL A 185 9.32 5.45 -2.12
CA VAL A 185 9.69 6.73 -1.46
C VAL A 185 11.05 6.61 -0.75
N LEU A 186 11.31 5.46 -0.12
CA LEU A 186 12.61 5.15 0.47
C LEU A 186 13.72 5.12 -0.57
N GLY A 187 13.49 4.43 -1.70
CA GLY A 187 14.42 4.35 -2.81
C GLY A 187 14.77 5.73 -3.38
N GLU A 188 13.76 6.56 -3.65
CA GLU A 188 13.95 7.94 -4.12
C GLU A 188 14.73 8.79 -3.09
N THR A 189 14.40 8.66 -1.80
CA THR A 189 15.11 9.41 -0.74
C THR A 189 16.57 8.96 -0.64
N LEU A 190 16.84 7.67 -0.81
CA LEU A 190 18.19 7.10 -0.77
C LEU A 190 19.00 7.49 -2.02
N GLU A 191 18.37 7.50 -3.19
CA GLU A 191 18.97 7.99 -4.44
C GLU A 191 19.35 9.45 -4.31
N ILE A 192 18.48 10.31 -3.75
CA ILE A 192 18.82 11.72 -3.48
C ILE A 192 20.05 11.81 -2.56
N ILE A 193 20.17 10.96 -1.54
CA ILE A 193 21.33 10.97 -0.61
C ILE A 193 22.61 10.49 -1.28
N LEU A 194 22.54 9.43 -2.07
CA LEU A 194 23.71 8.81 -2.72
C LEU A 194 24.20 9.64 -3.91
N THR A 195 23.30 10.33 -4.60
CA THR A 195 23.60 11.09 -5.83
C THR A 195 23.92 12.56 -5.55
N ASP A 196 23.83 13.02 -4.29
CA ASP A 196 24.12 14.40 -3.93
C ASP A 196 25.63 14.70 -3.95
N MET A 197 26.15 15.03 -5.13
CA MET A 197 27.52 15.55 -5.30
C MET A 197 27.80 16.79 -4.43
N ARG A 198 26.76 17.52 -3.97
CA ARG A 198 26.93 18.72 -3.13
C ARG A 198 27.39 18.41 -1.72
N LEU A 199 27.02 17.26 -1.15
CA LEU A 199 27.47 16.81 0.17
C LEU A 199 28.93 16.36 0.16
N GLN A 200 29.32 15.62 -0.89
CA GLN A 200 30.72 15.25 -1.13
C GLN A 200 31.61 16.48 -1.37
N ALA A 201 31.11 17.47 -2.13
CA ALA A 201 31.83 18.72 -2.36
C ALA A 201 32.05 19.54 -1.07
N ARG A 202 31.06 19.59 -0.17
CA ARG A 202 31.19 20.26 1.14
C ARG A 202 32.22 19.58 2.05
N HIS A 203 32.26 18.24 2.07
CA HIS A 203 33.27 17.50 2.85
C HIS A 203 34.68 17.64 2.27
N ALA A 204 34.82 17.68 0.94
CA ALA A 204 36.10 17.96 0.29
C ALA A 204 36.60 19.38 0.63
N TYR A 205 35.72 20.38 0.65
CA TYR A 205 36.07 21.76 1.01
C TYR A 205 36.41 21.92 2.50
N SER A 206 35.66 21.30 3.41
CA SER A 206 35.95 21.40 4.85
C SER A 206 37.29 20.74 5.21
N ARG A 207 37.66 19.65 4.53
CA ARG A 207 38.94 18.97 4.76
C ARG A 207 40.12 19.82 4.26
N LYS A 208 39.97 20.50 3.11
CA LYS A 208 40.96 21.49 2.64
C LYS A 208 41.11 22.69 3.58
N MET A 209 40.00 23.25 4.06
CA MET A 209 40.03 24.39 4.99
C MET A 209 40.70 24.04 6.33
N ARG A 210 40.45 22.85 6.88
CA ARG A 210 41.12 22.39 8.11
C ARG A 210 42.62 22.19 7.92
N TRP A 211 43.04 21.69 6.76
CA TRP A 211 44.46 21.54 6.42
C TRP A 211 45.15 22.91 6.28
N GLN A 212 44.47 23.88 5.68
CA GLN A 212 44.99 25.25 5.54
C GLN A 212 45.06 26.02 6.87
N ALA A 213 44.08 25.81 7.76
CA ALA A 213 44.12 26.36 9.10
C ALA A 213 45.28 25.76 9.92
N ALA A 214 45.44 24.44 9.91
CA ALA A 214 46.53 23.76 10.62
C ALA A 214 47.92 24.19 10.11
N ASN A 215 48.10 24.39 8.81
CA ASN A 215 49.38 24.89 8.26
C ASN A 215 49.65 26.37 8.59
N ARG A 216 48.61 27.19 8.79
CA ARG A 216 48.77 28.59 9.21
C ARG A 216 49.29 28.66 10.63
N ASP A 217 48.78 27.82 11.52
CA ASP A 217 49.18 27.78 12.92
C ASP A 217 50.65 27.33 13.08
N LEU A 218 51.10 26.35 12.28
CA LEU A 218 52.50 25.90 12.26
C LEU A 218 53.49 26.95 11.72
N SER A 219 53.03 27.95 10.99
CA SER A 219 53.88 29.02 10.43
C SER A 219 53.99 30.26 11.32
N GLN A 220 53.26 30.29 12.45
CA GLN A 220 53.26 31.39 13.41
C GLN A 220 53.93 31.03 14.75
N GLU A 221 54.56 29.86 14.87
CA GLU A 221 55.38 29.52 16.02
C GLU A 221 56.62 30.45 16.06
N PRO A 222 56.77 31.30 17.09
CA PRO A 222 57.94 32.17 17.20
C PRO A 222 59.14 31.34 17.67
N ASP A 223 60.23 31.40 16.91
CA ASP A 223 61.59 30.98 17.35
C ASP A 223 62.08 31.76 18.57
#